data_AF-W6QGH6-F1
#
_entry.id   AF-W6QGH6-F1
#
_cell.length_a   1.000
_cell.length_b   1.000
_cell.length_c   1.000
_cell.angle_alpha   90.00
_cell.angle_beta   90.00
_cell.angle_gamma   90.00
#
_symmetry.space_group_name_H-M   'P 1'
#
loop_
_entity.id
_entity.type
_entity.pdbx_description
1 polymer ?
#
loop_
_entity_poly.entity_id
_entity_poly.type
_entity_poly.pdbx_seq_one_letter_code
_entity_poly.pdbx_strand_id
1 'polypeptide(L)'
;MLDPFPPPPEWLRSFVEPYTLRLNCPTLADHIHEVIAAFAFYLFIHTVLSPRLSPILFPQSYNKLTPRTKLNWDIHAVSFVQSIVINVAALWVMFFDKERSSMTSGERVFAYTGACGLIQALAVGYFVYDLIVSIVHVRMFGLGMLFHAVSALWVFSLGFRPFLNYFAPTFILYELSSPFLNIHWFLDKVNMTGSRAQWYNGMALLFSFFACRLVWGSWQTVIVYMDMWNALQQTWSAAAAPLSEPVSINAHVFYPARDGRLCVNEACARANAEITKFKEHTAGGVPTWLVVTYVGSNLILNFLNFYWFSKMVETVLKRFRTPADAAGMKKGTKEPVSAEKDAQLKEDIVHDVVLEAASKLEQQETAILQDELSSLHEKISSSVDSGLGEELRKRRAELVAKLPLPGA
;
A
#
# COMPACT_ATOMS: atom_id res chain seq x y z
N MET A 1 -9.31 -21.91 -0.45
CA MET A 1 -9.55 -21.99 -1.90
C MET A 1 -8.22 -22.15 -2.62
N LEU A 2 -8.15 -23.05 -3.61
CA LEU A 2 -6.92 -23.23 -4.42
C LEU A 2 -6.68 -22.00 -5.30
N ASP A 3 -5.44 -21.88 -5.78
CA ASP A 3 -5.14 -20.93 -6.84
C ASP A 3 -5.91 -21.31 -8.12
N PRO A 4 -6.67 -20.38 -8.74
CA PRO A 4 -7.29 -20.62 -10.04
C PRO A 4 -6.29 -20.68 -11.21
N PHE A 5 -5.06 -20.20 -11.04
CA PHE A 5 -3.99 -20.31 -12.03
C PHE A 5 -3.24 -21.64 -11.91
N PRO A 6 -2.76 -22.21 -13.04
CA PRO A 6 -1.94 -23.40 -13.00
C PRO A 6 -0.57 -23.09 -12.35
N PRO A 7 0.12 -24.09 -11.77
CA PRO A 7 1.44 -23.89 -11.23
C PRO A 7 2.45 -23.43 -12.31
N PRO A 8 3.57 -22.80 -11.91
CA PRO A 8 4.58 -22.33 -12.84
C PRO A 8 5.18 -23.50 -13.63
N PRO A 9 5.68 -23.24 -14.86
CA PRO A 9 6.46 -24.22 -15.59
C PRO A 9 7.59 -24.79 -14.73
N GLU A 10 7.82 -26.10 -14.83
CA GLU A 10 8.77 -26.82 -13.96
C GLU A 10 10.17 -26.19 -13.99
N TRP A 11 10.67 -25.80 -15.18
CA TRP A 11 11.96 -25.15 -15.32
C TRP A 11 12.07 -23.84 -14.53
N LEU A 12 10.99 -23.06 -14.46
CA LEU A 12 10.96 -21.79 -13.75
C LEU A 12 10.90 -22.03 -12.24
N ARG A 13 10.08 -22.99 -11.81
CA ARG A 13 10.00 -23.40 -10.40
C ARG A 13 11.36 -23.91 -9.92
N SER A 14 11.97 -24.86 -10.62
CA SER A 14 13.26 -25.44 -10.24
C SER A 14 14.40 -24.42 -10.25
N PHE A 15 14.34 -23.42 -11.13
CA PHE A 15 15.31 -22.33 -11.12
C PHE A 15 15.15 -21.42 -9.89
N VAL A 16 13.92 -21.10 -9.50
CA VAL A 16 13.61 -20.11 -8.46
C VAL A 16 13.64 -20.70 -7.05
N GLU A 17 13.25 -21.96 -6.89
CA GLU A 17 13.09 -22.65 -5.60
C GLU A 17 14.35 -22.62 -4.70
N PRO A 18 15.59 -22.81 -5.19
CA PRO A 18 16.77 -22.70 -4.34
C PRO A 18 16.93 -21.30 -3.72
N TYR A 19 16.56 -20.25 -4.45
CA TYR A 19 16.64 -18.87 -3.97
C TYR A 19 15.53 -18.55 -2.99
N THR A 20 14.31 -19.01 -3.25
CA THR A 20 13.17 -18.78 -2.35
C THR A 20 13.35 -19.50 -1.02
N LEU A 21 13.86 -20.74 -1.03
CA LEU A 21 14.19 -21.47 0.19
C LEU A 21 15.30 -20.78 0.98
N ARG A 22 16.35 -20.27 0.31
CA ARG A 22 17.42 -19.50 0.97
C ARG A 22 16.90 -18.21 1.60
N LEU A 23 15.93 -17.56 0.97
CA LEU A 23 15.27 -16.36 1.49
C LEU A 23 14.11 -16.67 2.44
N ASN A 24 13.86 -17.94 2.75
CA ASN A 24 12.73 -18.43 3.55
C ASN A 24 11.35 -17.98 3.05
N CYS A 25 11.20 -17.83 1.73
CA CYS A 25 9.98 -17.41 1.04
C CYS A 25 9.40 -18.56 0.17
N PRO A 26 9.15 -19.76 0.71
CA PRO A 26 8.85 -20.95 -0.08
C PRO A 26 7.61 -20.81 -0.97
N THR A 27 6.61 -20.01 -0.56
CA THR A 27 5.37 -19.88 -1.34
C THR A 27 5.59 -19.07 -2.63
N LEU A 28 6.65 -18.26 -2.71
CA LEU A 28 7.01 -17.54 -3.94
C LEU A 28 7.33 -18.50 -5.10
N ALA A 29 7.87 -19.68 -4.82
CA ALA A 29 8.17 -20.66 -5.88
C ALA A 29 6.89 -21.13 -6.59
N ASP A 30 5.75 -21.16 -5.90
CA ASP A 30 4.45 -21.53 -6.47
C ASP A 30 3.81 -20.37 -7.26
N HIS A 31 4.14 -19.11 -6.96
CA HIS A 31 3.49 -17.94 -7.56
C HIS A 31 4.41 -17.02 -8.37
N ILE A 32 5.68 -17.40 -8.61
CA ILE A 32 6.65 -16.52 -9.26
C ILE A 32 6.22 -16.09 -10.67
N HIS A 33 5.57 -17.00 -11.39
CA HIS A 33 5.06 -16.73 -12.74
C HIS A 33 3.94 -15.68 -12.73
N GLU A 34 3.08 -15.67 -11.71
CA GLU A 34 2.04 -14.65 -11.52
C GLU A 34 2.65 -13.28 -11.21
N VAL A 35 3.69 -13.22 -10.36
CA VAL A 35 4.41 -11.98 -10.05
C VAL A 35 5.01 -11.39 -11.34
N ILE A 36 5.71 -12.22 -12.13
CA ILE A 36 6.32 -11.80 -13.40
C ILE A 36 5.24 -11.36 -14.40
N ALA A 37 4.16 -12.13 -14.52
CA ALA A 37 3.07 -11.82 -15.44
C ALA A 37 2.37 -10.51 -15.05
N ALA A 38 2.08 -10.29 -13.77
CA ALA A 38 1.49 -9.06 -13.27
C ALA A 38 2.40 -7.84 -13.53
N PHE A 39 3.69 -7.95 -13.21
CA PHE A 39 4.66 -6.88 -13.51
C PHE A 39 4.71 -6.56 -15.01
N ALA A 40 4.85 -7.59 -15.86
CA ALA A 40 4.89 -7.43 -17.30
C ALA A 40 3.59 -6.83 -17.86
N PHE A 41 2.44 -7.22 -17.31
CA PHE A 41 1.14 -6.68 -17.68
C PHE A 41 1.04 -5.18 -17.39
N TYR A 42 1.40 -4.72 -16.19
CA TYR A 42 1.35 -3.30 -15.87
C TYR A 42 2.39 -2.48 -16.63
N LEU A 43 3.58 -3.04 -16.86
CA LEU A 43 4.59 -2.43 -17.73
C LEU A 43 4.09 -2.30 -19.17
N PHE A 44 3.40 -3.31 -19.70
CA PHE A 44 2.77 -3.27 -21.01
C PHE A 44 1.66 -2.20 -21.07
N ILE A 45 0.85 -2.08 -20.01
CA ILE A 45 -0.18 -1.01 -19.97
C ILE A 45 0.49 0.37 -20.04
N HIS A 46 1.51 0.60 -19.22
CA HIS A 46 2.23 1.87 -19.18
C HIS A 46 2.89 2.20 -20.53
N THR A 47 3.65 1.27 -21.09
CA THR A 47 4.54 1.56 -22.23
C THR A 47 3.87 1.41 -23.59
N VAL A 48 2.83 0.56 -23.69
CA VAL A 48 2.23 0.18 -24.97
C VAL A 48 0.75 0.52 -25.02
N LEU A 49 -0.04 0.05 -24.06
CA LEU A 49 -1.49 0.12 -24.15
C LEU A 49 -2.02 1.55 -23.97
N SER A 50 -1.66 2.20 -22.87
CA SER A 50 -2.15 3.55 -22.54
C SER A 50 -1.69 4.59 -23.57
N PRO A 51 -0.41 4.66 -23.99
CA PRO A 51 0.03 5.64 -24.98
C PRO A 51 -0.60 5.45 -26.37
N ARG A 52 -1.04 4.22 -26.70
CA ARG A 52 -1.70 3.93 -27.98
C ARG A 52 -3.22 4.14 -27.94
N LEU A 53 -3.87 3.75 -26.84
CA LEU A 53 -5.32 3.88 -26.70
C LEU A 53 -5.76 5.29 -26.31
N SER A 54 -5.00 6.00 -25.47
CA SER A 54 -5.40 7.32 -24.95
C SER A 54 -5.58 8.38 -26.05
N PRO A 55 -4.75 8.46 -27.10
CA PRO A 55 -5.00 9.34 -28.26
C PRO A 55 -6.27 9.01 -29.05
N ILE A 56 -6.71 7.74 -29.03
CA ILE A 56 -7.90 7.26 -29.76
C ILE A 56 -9.17 7.55 -28.95
N LEU A 57 -9.13 7.27 -27.64
CA LEU A 57 -10.26 7.45 -26.73
C LEU A 57 -10.50 8.92 -26.37
N PHE A 58 -9.42 9.70 -26.20
CA PHE A 58 -9.47 11.10 -25.77
C PHE A 58 -8.68 12.03 -26.70
N PRO A 59 -8.98 12.07 -28.02
CA PRO A 59 -8.17 12.78 -29.00
C PRO A 59 -8.09 14.29 -28.76
N GLN A 60 -9.16 14.87 -28.21
CA GLN A 60 -9.26 16.31 -27.97
C GLN A 60 -8.51 16.79 -26.72
N SER A 61 -8.27 15.88 -25.77
CA SER A 61 -7.65 16.18 -24.47
C SER A 61 -6.21 15.66 -24.44
N TYR A 62 -5.99 14.36 -24.65
CA TYR A 62 -4.69 13.71 -24.50
C TYR A 62 -3.62 14.31 -25.40
N ASN A 63 -3.94 14.60 -26.66
CA ASN A 63 -2.96 15.13 -27.63
C ASN A 63 -2.42 16.51 -27.25
N LYS A 64 -3.19 17.30 -26.50
CA LYS A 64 -2.82 18.64 -26.04
C LYS A 64 -2.01 18.63 -24.72
N LEU A 65 -1.93 17.48 -24.05
CA LEU A 65 -1.22 17.35 -22.79
C LEU A 65 0.30 17.47 -22.98
N THR A 66 0.97 18.05 -21.99
CA THR A 66 2.43 18.10 -21.94
C THR A 66 3.02 16.69 -21.79
N PRO A 67 4.28 16.44 -22.18
CA PRO A 67 4.92 15.12 -22.00
C PRO A 67 4.86 14.63 -20.55
N ARG A 68 5.04 15.53 -19.57
CA ARG A 68 4.93 15.22 -18.14
C ARG A 68 3.53 14.75 -17.76
N THR A 69 2.49 15.45 -18.24
CA THR A 69 1.10 15.11 -17.94
C THR A 69 0.64 13.85 -18.67
N LYS A 70 1.17 13.57 -19.87
CA LYS A 70 0.94 12.29 -20.58
C LYS A 70 1.52 11.11 -19.81
N LEU A 71 2.75 11.25 -19.31
CA LEU A 71 3.34 10.24 -18.45
C LEU A 71 2.50 10.00 -17.18
N ASN A 72 2.06 11.07 -16.51
CA ASN A 72 1.18 10.93 -15.35
C ASN A 72 -0.16 10.28 -15.71
N TRP A 73 -0.73 10.63 -16.88
CA TRP A 73 -1.93 10.00 -17.42
C TRP A 73 -1.76 8.49 -17.58
N ASP A 74 -0.64 8.05 -18.17
CA ASP A 74 -0.37 6.64 -18.41
C ASP A 74 -0.19 5.87 -17.09
N ILE A 75 0.38 6.51 -16.07
CA ILE A 75 0.51 5.94 -14.72
C ILE A 75 -0.86 5.84 -14.02
N HIS A 76 -1.70 6.87 -14.12
CA HIS A 76 -3.09 6.81 -13.65
C HIS A 76 -3.90 5.73 -14.36
N ALA A 77 -3.65 5.48 -15.66
CA ALA A 77 -4.31 4.40 -16.39
C ALA A 77 -3.91 3.02 -15.84
N VAL A 78 -2.63 2.83 -15.51
CA VAL A 78 -2.15 1.60 -14.85
C VAL A 78 -2.78 1.41 -13.48
N SER A 79 -2.76 2.45 -12.63
CA SER A 79 -3.36 2.40 -11.28
C SER A 79 -4.87 2.14 -11.35
N PHE A 80 -5.57 2.72 -12.33
CA PHE A 80 -7.00 2.47 -12.53
C PHE A 80 -7.29 1.01 -12.88
N VAL A 81 -6.57 0.45 -13.85
CA VAL A 81 -6.75 -0.96 -14.24
C VAL A 81 -6.37 -1.89 -13.09
N GLN A 82 -5.24 -1.63 -12.43
CA GLN A 82 -4.79 -2.44 -11.31
C GLN A 82 -5.81 -2.46 -10.18
N SER A 83 -6.29 -1.29 -9.76
CA SER A 83 -7.22 -1.20 -8.64
C SER A 83 -8.55 -1.89 -8.94
N ILE A 84 -9.06 -1.86 -10.17
CA ILE A 84 -10.23 -2.66 -10.55
C ILE A 84 -9.93 -4.15 -10.45
N VAL A 85 -8.86 -4.61 -11.12
CA VAL A 85 -8.51 -6.04 -11.19
C VAL A 85 -8.28 -6.62 -9.80
N ILE A 86 -7.47 -5.97 -8.98
CA ILE A 86 -7.08 -6.50 -7.67
C ILE A 86 -8.25 -6.49 -6.68
N ASN A 87 -9.12 -5.47 -6.69
CA ASN A 87 -10.26 -5.41 -5.79
C ASN A 87 -11.31 -6.46 -6.17
N VAL A 88 -11.57 -6.68 -7.46
CA VAL A 88 -12.47 -7.74 -7.91
C VAL A 88 -11.95 -9.10 -7.47
N ALA A 89 -10.66 -9.38 -7.68
CA ALA A 89 -10.03 -10.62 -7.25
C ALA A 89 -10.07 -10.77 -5.72
N ALA A 90 -9.71 -9.74 -4.96
CA ALA A 90 -9.69 -9.76 -3.49
C ALA A 90 -11.08 -9.98 -2.90
N LEU A 91 -12.10 -9.29 -3.40
CA LEU A 91 -13.49 -9.48 -2.97
C LEU A 91 -13.97 -10.89 -3.30
N TRP A 92 -13.64 -11.42 -4.47
CA TRP A 92 -13.93 -12.81 -4.82
C TRP A 92 -13.32 -13.79 -3.81
N VAL A 93 -12.04 -13.65 -3.47
CA VAL A 93 -11.40 -14.47 -2.43
C VAL A 93 -12.09 -14.29 -1.08
N MET A 94 -12.40 -13.06 -0.67
CA MET A 94 -13.00 -12.80 0.64
C MET A 94 -14.41 -13.39 0.80
N PHE A 95 -15.21 -13.41 -0.27
CA PHE A 95 -16.58 -13.92 -0.22
C PHE A 95 -16.68 -15.44 -0.48
N PHE A 96 -15.77 -16.01 -1.26
CA PHE A 96 -15.88 -17.42 -1.70
C PHE A 96 -14.84 -18.37 -1.08
N ASP A 97 -13.73 -17.88 -0.52
CA ASP A 97 -12.75 -18.73 0.16
C ASP A 97 -13.24 -19.13 1.56
N LYS A 98 -13.89 -20.30 1.63
CA LYS A 98 -14.38 -20.90 2.88
C LYS A 98 -13.26 -21.34 3.79
N GLU A 99 -12.14 -21.80 3.24
CA GLU A 99 -10.97 -22.19 4.03
C GLU A 99 -10.41 -20.98 4.76
N ARG A 100 -10.23 -19.86 4.04
CA ARG A 100 -9.82 -18.58 4.63
C ARG A 100 -10.79 -18.11 5.72
N SER A 101 -12.10 -18.10 5.46
CA SER A 101 -13.07 -17.61 6.45
C SER A 101 -13.17 -18.48 7.70
N SER A 102 -12.76 -19.75 7.61
CA SER A 102 -12.71 -20.68 8.75
C SER A 102 -11.48 -20.52 9.65
N MET A 103 -10.52 -19.66 9.30
CA MET A 103 -9.22 -19.58 9.99
C MET A 103 -9.32 -18.96 11.39
N THR A 104 -8.76 -19.68 12.37
CA THR A 104 -8.56 -19.18 13.74
C THR A 104 -7.44 -18.12 13.82
N SER A 105 -7.26 -17.48 14.98
CA SER A 105 -6.21 -16.45 15.17
C SER A 105 -4.80 -16.91 14.80
N GLY A 106 -4.40 -18.12 15.22
CA GLY A 106 -3.10 -18.68 14.83
C GLY A 106 -3.03 -19.00 13.34
N GLU A 107 -4.11 -19.57 12.78
CA GLU A 107 -4.16 -19.89 11.35
C GLU A 107 -4.10 -18.65 10.47
N ARG A 108 -4.69 -17.53 10.89
CA ARG A 108 -4.55 -16.26 10.14
C ARG A 108 -3.10 -15.78 10.02
N VAL A 109 -2.21 -16.21 10.93
CA VAL A 109 -0.78 -15.91 10.85
C VAL A 109 -0.04 -16.89 9.96
N PHE A 110 -0.27 -18.19 10.11
CA PHE A 110 0.60 -19.23 9.55
C PHE A 110 0.00 -20.05 8.40
N ALA A 111 -1.33 -20.06 8.26
CA ALA A 111 -1.99 -20.86 7.25
C ALA A 111 -1.83 -20.24 5.85
N TYR A 112 -2.00 -21.10 4.85
CA TYR A 112 -1.89 -20.74 3.45
C TYR A 112 -3.14 -21.12 2.67
N THR A 113 -3.55 -20.28 1.72
CA THR A 113 -4.41 -20.70 0.61
C THR A 113 -3.85 -20.19 -0.70
N GLY A 114 -3.86 -21.01 -1.75
CA GLY A 114 -3.40 -20.61 -3.08
C GLY A 114 -4.07 -19.33 -3.59
N ALA A 115 -5.37 -19.17 -3.33
CA ALA A 115 -6.09 -17.94 -3.72
C ALA A 115 -5.56 -16.67 -3.03
N CYS A 116 -5.21 -16.72 -1.74
CA CYS A 116 -4.56 -15.59 -1.08
C CYS A 116 -3.13 -15.36 -1.60
N GLY A 117 -2.42 -16.45 -1.92
CA GLY A 117 -1.13 -16.42 -2.60
C GLY A 117 -1.19 -15.68 -3.94
N LEU A 118 -2.21 -15.96 -4.76
CA LEU A 118 -2.47 -15.24 -6.02
C LEU A 118 -2.66 -13.73 -5.79
N ILE A 119 -3.50 -13.33 -4.82
CA ILE A 119 -3.71 -11.90 -4.52
C ILE A 119 -2.38 -11.23 -4.14
N GLN A 120 -1.57 -11.91 -3.33
CA GLN A 120 -0.26 -11.43 -2.94
C GLN A 120 0.69 -11.32 -4.15
N ALA A 121 0.67 -12.27 -5.07
CA ALA A 121 1.51 -12.26 -6.26
C ALA A 121 1.13 -11.13 -7.23
N LEU A 122 -0.17 -10.95 -7.47
CA LEU A 122 -0.69 -9.84 -8.27
C LEU A 122 -0.33 -8.49 -7.64
N ALA A 123 -0.43 -8.36 -6.31
CA ALA A 123 -0.05 -7.17 -5.57
C ALA A 123 1.46 -6.90 -5.67
N VAL A 124 2.32 -7.90 -5.44
CA VAL A 124 3.77 -7.74 -5.53
C VAL A 124 4.21 -7.37 -6.95
N GLY A 125 3.66 -8.01 -7.98
CA GLY A 125 3.97 -7.64 -9.38
C GLY A 125 3.65 -6.18 -9.69
N TYR A 126 2.51 -5.67 -9.18
CA TYR A 126 2.18 -4.24 -9.26
C TYR A 126 3.13 -3.37 -8.44
N PHE A 127 3.39 -3.70 -7.17
CA PHE A 127 4.22 -2.85 -6.31
C PHE A 127 5.69 -2.83 -6.73
N VAL A 128 6.19 -3.84 -7.44
CA VAL A 128 7.49 -3.76 -8.12
C VAL A 128 7.46 -2.70 -9.22
N TYR A 129 6.40 -2.69 -10.05
CA TYR A 129 6.19 -1.64 -11.05
C TYR A 129 6.07 -0.25 -10.38
N ASP A 130 5.25 -0.14 -9.33
CA ASP A 130 4.98 1.11 -8.61
C ASP A 130 6.26 1.66 -7.96
N LEU A 131 7.10 0.79 -7.38
CA LEU A 131 8.40 1.17 -6.82
C LEU A 131 9.34 1.71 -7.90
N ILE A 132 9.44 1.03 -9.05
CA ILE A 132 10.28 1.48 -10.16
C ILE A 132 9.82 2.85 -10.65
N VAL A 133 8.51 3.04 -10.87
CA VAL A 133 7.94 4.31 -11.32
C VAL A 133 8.16 5.42 -10.27
N SER A 134 7.95 5.12 -8.99
CA SER A 134 8.14 6.05 -7.88
C SER A 134 9.60 6.46 -7.70
N ILE A 135 10.57 5.56 -7.94
CA ILE A 135 12.00 5.88 -7.91
C ILE A 135 12.38 6.76 -9.11
N VAL A 136 12.03 6.32 -10.33
CA VAL A 136 12.43 7.01 -11.57
C VAL A 136 11.82 8.41 -11.64
N HIS A 137 10.58 8.54 -11.17
CA HIS A 137 9.81 9.78 -11.21
C HIS A 137 9.56 10.37 -9.82
N VAL A 138 10.50 10.20 -8.88
CA VAL A 138 10.36 10.69 -7.49
C VAL A 138 10.12 12.20 -7.40
N ARG A 139 10.67 12.98 -8.35
CA ARG A 139 10.43 14.44 -8.45
C ARG A 139 9.01 14.80 -8.90
N MET A 140 8.27 13.83 -9.44
CA MET A 140 6.88 13.98 -9.84
C MET A 140 5.93 13.54 -8.72
N PHE A 141 6.16 12.38 -8.12
CA PHE A 141 5.25 11.77 -7.14
C PHE A 141 5.57 12.10 -5.67
N GLY A 142 6.79 12.54 -5.40
CA GLY A 142 7.25 12.82 -4.05
C GLY A 142 7.65 11.58 -3.25
N LEU A 143 8.25 11.83 -2.08
CA LEU A 143 8.74 10.84 -1.14
C LEU A 143 7.60 10.08 -0.44
N GLY A 144 6.42 10.70 -0.27
CA GLY A 144 5.27 10.02 0.33
C GLY A 144 4.87 8.78 -0.47
N MET A 145 4.79 8.91 -1.80
CA MET A 145 4.52 7.78 -2.71
C MET A 145 5.68 6.78 -2.76
N LEU A 146 6.94 7.24 -2.63
CA LEU A 146 8.07 6.32 -2.52
C LEU A 146 8.01 5.47 -1.24
N PHE A 147 7.72 6.08 -0.09
CA PHE A 147 7.53 5.34 1.17
C PHE A 147 6.33 4.40 1.12
N HIS A 148 5.26 4.81 0.44
CA HIS A 148 4.13 3.93 0.14
C HIS A 148 4.58 2.71 -0.67
N ALA A 149 5.22 2.90 -1.82
CA ALA A 149 5.64 1.83 -2.71
C ALA A 149 6.62 0.85 -2.02
N VAL A 150 7.60 1.36 -1.28
CA VAL A 150 8.55 0.53 -0.50
C VAL A 150 7.82 -0.26 0.58
N SER A 151 6.94 0.39 1.35
CA SER A 151 6.24 -0.27 2.47
C SER A 151 5.24 -1.30 1.98
N ALA A 152 4.49 -0.99 0.91
CA ALA A 152 3.52 -1.89 0.29
C ALA A 152 4.23 -3.11 -0.32
N LEU A 153 5.30 -2.89 -1.09
CA LEU A 153 6.10 -4.00 -1.63
C LEU A 153 6.65 -4.87 -0.51
N TRP A 154 7.15 -4.28 0.58
CA TRP A 154 7.70 -5.02 1.70
C TRP A 154 6.65 -5.91 2.37
N VAL A 155 5.51 -5.36 2.80
CA VAL A 155 4.48 -6.15 3.53
C VAL A 155 3.90 -7.28 2.68
N PHE A 156 3.67 -7.07 1.38
CA PHE A 156 3.16 -8.12 0.50
C PHE A 156 4.25 -9.14 0.14
N SER A 157 5.51 -8.74 0.00
CA SER A 157 6.62 -9.67 -0.26
C SER A 157 6.89 -10.57 0.95
N LEU A 158 6.74 -10.05 2.17
CA LEU A 158 6.92 -10.82 3.39
C LEU A 158 5.95 -11.99 3.51
N GLY A 159 4.74 -11.88 2.93
CA GLY A 159 3.78 -12.98 2.97
C GLY A 159 4.19 -14.19 2.11
N PHE A 160 5.27 -14.09 1.32
CA PHE A 160 5.82 -15.27 0.65
C PHE A 160 6.63 -16.16 1.61
N ARG A 161 7.04 -15.61 2.74
CA ARG A 161 7.32 -16.39 3.95
C ARG A 161 5.95 -16.69 4.54
N PRO A 162 5.50 -17.94 4.72
CA PRO A 162 4.13 -18.28 5.10
C PRO A 162 3.64 -17.53 6.36
N PHE A 163 3.19 -16.30 6.17
CA PHE A 163 3.06 -15.27 7.19
C PHE A 163 1.99 -14.28 6.71
N LEU A 164 0.90 -14.18 7.46
CA LEU A 164 -0.19 -13.25 7.19
C LEU A 164 -0.84 -13.38 5.81
N ASN A 165 -0.74 -14.56 5.18
CA ASN A 165 -1.34 -14.82 3.86
C ASN A 165 -2.86 -14.54 3.86
N TYR A 166 -3.56 -14.87 4.96
CA TYR A 166 -4.97 -14.53 5.20
C TYR A 166 -5.29 -13.03 4.97
N PHE A 167 -4.35 -12.15 5.33
CA PHE A 167 -4.52 -10.71 5.32
C PHE A 167 -4.20 -10.06 3.97
N ALA A 168 -3.64 -10.79 3.00
CA ALA A 168 -3.36 -10.28 1.67
C ALA A 168 -4.60 -9.66 1.00
N PRO A 169 -5.74 -10.37 0.85
CA PRO A 169 -6.96 -9.77 0.32
C PRO A 169 -7.58 -8.73 1.27
N THR A 170 -7.29 -8.77 2.56
CA THR A 170 -7.82 -7.82 3.55
C THR A 170 -7.21 -6.43 3.39
N PHE A 171 -5.88 -6.33 3.32
CA PHE A 171 -5.16 -5.05 3.25
C PHE A 171 -5.09 -4.50 1.83
N ILE A 172 -5.17 -5.34 0.79
CA ILE A 172 -5.20 -4.84 -0.58
C ILE A 172 -6.49 -4.06 -0.91
N LEU A 173 -7.56 -4.25 -0.12
CA LEU A 173 -8.78 -3.43 -0.20
C LEU A 173 -8.55 -1.93 0.08
N TYR A 174 -7.36 -1.52 0.51
CA TYR A 174 -6.99 -0.10 0.52
C TYR A 174 -7.05 0.50 -0.89
N GLU A 175 -6.90 -0.32 -1.92
CA GLU A 175 -7.06 0.08 -3.31
C GLU A 175 -8.52 0.31 -3.70
N LEU A 176 -9.53 0.03 -2.85
CA LEU A 176 -10.94 0.17 -3.21
C LEU A 176 -11.35 1.62 -3.50
N SER A 177 -10.62 2.60 -2.94
CA SER A 177 -10.81 4.02 -3.24
C SER A 177 -10.09 4.48 -4.51
N SER A 178 -9.06 3.76 -4.96
CA SER A 178 -8.18 4.13 -6.06
C SER A 178 -8.88 4.25 -7.42
N PRO A 179 -9.92 3.46 -7.78
CA PRO A 179 -10.67 3.68 -9.01
C PRO A 179 -11.31 5.07 -9.06
N PHE A 180 -11.91 5.50 -7.96
CA PHE A 180 -12.55 6.82 -7.87
C PHE A 180 -11.52 7.95 -7.89
N LEU A 181 -10.34 7.74 -7.29
CA LEU A 181 -9.23 8.70 -7.36
C LEU A 181 -8.79 8.93 -8.81
N ASN A 182 -8.55 7.84 -9.54
CA ASN A 182 -8.13 7.91 -10.94
C ASN A 182 -9.23 8.50 -11.84
N ILE A 183 -10.50 8.11 -11.66
CA ILE A 183 -11.62 8.73 -12.40
C ILE A 183 -11.67 10.23 -12.12
N HIS A 184 -11.51 10.64 -10.86
CA HIS A 184 -11.53 12.05 -10.49
C HIS A 184 -10.45 12.85 -11.23
N TRP A 185 -9.25 12.27 -11.27
CA TRP A 185 -8.10 12.80 -11.97
C TRP A 185 -8.35 12.92 -13.48
N PHE A 186 -8.87 11.87 -14.11
CA PHE A 186 -9.17 11.90 -15.55
C PHE A 186 -10.21 12.97 -15.90
N LEU A 187 -11.26 13.10 -15.08
CA LEU A 187 -12.30 14.13 -15.27
C LEU A 187 -11.73 15.54 -15.27
N ASP A 188 -10.72 15.81 -14.44
CA ASP A 188 -10.00 17.09 -14.47
C ASP A 188 -9.27 17.30 -15.81
N LYS A 189 -8.55 16.28 -16.29
CA LYS A 189 -7.76 16.38 -17.53
C LYS A 189 -8.57 16.39 -18.81
N VAL A 190 -9.83 15.97 -18.78
CA VAL A 190 -10.73 16.04 -19.94
C VAL A 190 -11.64 17.26 -19.94
N ASN A 191 -11.33 18.29 -19.13
CA ASN A 191 -12.12 19.52 -18.98
C ASN A 191 -13.55 19.27 -18.47
N MET A 192 -13.73 18.25 -17.64
CA MET A 192 -15.00 17.99 -16.94
C MET A 192 -14.95 18.45 -15.48
N THR A 193 -14.01 19.34 -15.16
CA THR A 193 -13.90 19.96 -13.84
C THR A 193 -15.18 20.73 -13.52
N GLY A 194 -15.77 20.49 -12.36
CA GLY A 194 -17.05 21.13 -11.98
C GLY A 194 -18.31 20.37 -12.39
N SER A 195 -18.19 19.28 -13.14
CA SER A 195 -19.36 18.53 -13.62
C SER A 195 -20.05 17.72 -12.51
N ARG A 196 -21.35 17.46 -12.67
CA ARG A 196 -22.09 16.53 -11.79
C ARG A 196 -21.41 15.16 -11.68
N ALA A 197 -20.85 14.65 -12.78
CA ALA A 197 -20.13 13.39 -12.81
C ALA A 197 -18.90 13.40 -11.88
N GLN A 198 -18.09 14.46 -11.94
CA GLN A 198 -16.93 14.60 -11.07
C GLN A 198 -17.33 14.74 -9.60
N TRP A 199 -18.50 15.30 -9.30
CA TRP A 199 -18.97 15.43 -7.92
C TRP A 199 -19.44 14.12 -7.32
N TYR A 200 -20.31 13.38 -8.02
CA TYR A 200 -20.72 12.06 -7.57
C TYR A 200 -19.51 11.15 -7.38
N ASN A 201 -18.53 11.21 -8.30
CA ASN A 201 -17.28 10.48 -8.17
C ASN A 201 -16.45 10.94 -6.96
N GLY A 202 -16.33 12.26 -6.72
CA GLY A 202 -15.65 12.79 -5.54
C GLY A 202 -16.29 12.34 -4.22
N MET A 203 -17.63 12.18 -4.20
CA MET A 203 -18.35 11.67 -3.02
C MET A 203 -18.02 10.21 -2.77
N ALA A 204 -18.07 9.42 -3.85
CA ALA A 204 -17.70 8.02 -3.83
C ALA A 204 -16.23 7.85 -3.40
N LEU A 205 -15.32 8.72 -3.86
CA LEU A 205 -13.93 8.74 -3.44
C LEU A 205 -13.80 9.01 -1.93
N LEU A 206 -14.39 10.09 -1.41
CA LEU A 206 -14.29 10.43 0.02
C LEU A 206 -14.87 9.31 0.89
N PHE A 207 -16.04 8.81 0.53
CA PHE A 207 -16.71 7.73 1.26
C PHE A 207 -15.90 6.44 1.22
N SER A 208 -15.50 5.98 0.03
CA SER A 208 -14.73 4.75 -0.12
C SER A 208 -13.39 4.86 0.60
N PHE A 209 -12.66 5.98 0.48
CA PHE A 209 -11.39 6.20 1.16
C PHE A 209 -11.55 6.12 2.68
N PHE A 210 -12.54 6.81 3.24
CA PHE A 210 -12.84 6.73 4.67
C PHE A 210 -13.19 5.31 5.12
N ALA A 211 -14.10 4.65 4.39
CA ALA A 211 -14.59 3.33 4.76
C ALA A 211 -13.52 2.24 4.68
N CYS A 212 -12.81 2.12 3.55
CA CYS A 212 -11.86 1.04 3.33
C CYS A 212 -10.50 1.26 4.02
N ARG A 213 -9.99 2.50 4.04
CA ARG A 213 -8.65 2.78 4.60
C ARG A 213 -8.69 3.16 6.08
N LEU A 214 -9.59 4.06 6.49
CA LEU A 214 -9.59 4.58 7.85
C LEU A 214 -10.37 3.69 8.81
N VAL A 215 -11.56 3.22 8.42
CA VAL A 215 -12.40 2.38 9.29
C VAL A 215 -11.96 0.92 9.20
N TRP A 216 -12.16 0.29 8.04
CA TRP A 216 -11.84 -1.12 7.83
C TRP A 216 -10.33 -1.38 8.02
N GLY A 217 -9.48 -0.55 7.43
CA GLY A 217 -8.04 -0.70 7.54
C GLY A 217 -7.47 -0.59 8.94
N SER A 218 -7.89 0.42 9.70
CA SER A 218 -7.46 0.54 11.11
C SER A 218 -7.97 -0.63 11.95
N TRP A 219 -9.21 -1.07 11.73
CA TRP A 219 -9.77 -2.24 12.42
C TRP A 219 -8.97 -3.52 12.13
N GLN A 220 -8.66 -3.79 10.86
CA GLN A 220 -7.86 -4.95 10.46
C GLN A 220 -6.41 -4.84 10.92
N THR A 221 -5.87 -3.62 11.02
CA THR A 221 -4.54 -3.36 11.59
C THR A 221 -4.49 -3.79 13.07
N VAL A 222 -5.53 -3.50 13.85
CA VAL A 222 -5.61 -3.96 15.25
C VAL A 222 -5.66 -5.49 15.33
N ILE A 223 -6.48 -6.14 14.49
CA ILE A 223 -6.60 -7.61 14.46
C ILE A 223 -5.25 -8.25 14.10
N VAL A 224 -4.59 -7.80 13.05
CA VAL A 224 -3.31 -8.39 12.64
C VAL A 224 -2.22 -8.17 13.70
N TYR A 225 -2.25 -7.05 14.42
CA TYR A 225 -1.32 -6.80 15.53
C TYR A 225 -1.58 -7.74 16.71
N MET A 226 -2.84 -7.98 17.07
CA MET A 226 -3.20 -8.95 18.10
C MET A 226 -2.77 -10.37 17.71
N ASP A 227 -3.02 -10.78 16.47
CA ASP A 227 -2.64 -12.11 15.97
C ASP A 227 -1.11 -12.29 15.94
N MET A 228 -0.37 -11.29 15.43
CA MET A 228 1.10 -11.30 15.46
C MET A 228 1.66 -11.31 16.88
N TRP A 229 1.08 -10.55 17.80
CA TRP A 229 1.51 -10.50 19.19
C TRP A 229 1.33 -11.86 19.88
N ASN A 230 0.20 -12.52 19.66
CA ASN A 230 -0.06 -13.87 20.16
C ASN A 230 0.94 -14.89 19.58
N ALA A 231 1.18 -14.83 18.27
CA ALA A 231 2.15 -15.71 17.60
C ALA A 231 3.60 -15.48 18.11
N LEU A 232 3.95 -14.23 18.40
CA LEU A 232 5.26 -13.86 18.91
C LEU A 232 5.45 -14.32 20.36
N GLN A 233 4.43 -14.18 21.21
CA GLN A 233 4.45 -14.74 22.57
C GLN A 233 4.62 -16.26 22.57
N GLN A 234 3.92 -16.96 21.68
CA GLN A 234 4.08 -18.42 21.51
C GLN A 234 5.50 -18.76 21.07
N THR A 235 6.08 -17.99 20.14
CA THR A 235 7.45 -18.18 19.67
C THR A 235 8.47 -18.01 20.79
N TRP A 236 8.34 -16.95 21.60
CA TRP A 236 9.24 -16.72 22.73
C TRP A 236 9.08 -17.75 23.83
N SER A 237 7.85 -18.19 24.10
CA SER A 237 7.58 -19.23 25.10
C SER A 237 8.17 -20.57 24.68
N ALA A 238 8.03 -20.94 23.40
CA ALA A 238 8.65 -22.14 22.84
C ALA A 238 10.18 -22.07 22.85
N ALA A 239 10.77 -20.92 22.55
CA ALA A 239 12.22 -20.72 22.60
C ALA A 239 12.79 -20.76 24.04
N ALA A 240 11.98 -20.44 25.05
CA ALA A 240 12.36 -20.51 26.46
C ALA A 240 12.13 -21.89 27.09
N ALA A 241 11.46 -22.82 26.39
CA ALA A 241 11.17 -24.15 26.90
C ALA A 241 12.45 -25.00 27.03
N PRO A 242 12.55 -25.89 28.03
CA PRO A 242 13.68 -26.81 28.16
C PRO A 242 13.83 -27.69 26.92
N LEU A 243 15.08 -28.00 26.52
CA LEU A 243 15.42 -28.82 25.35
C LEU A 243 14.78 -30.24 25.34
N SER A 244 14.24 -30.69 26.49
CA SER A 244 13.56 -31.98 26.63
C SER A 244 12.12 -31.99 26.10
N GLU A 245 11.50 -30.84 25.85
CA GLU A 245 10.15 -30.73 25.27
C GLU A 245 10.16 -29.76 24.08
N PRO A 246 10.40 -30.25 22.84
CA PRO A 246 10.28 -29.40 21.66
C PRO A 246 8.81 -29.01 21.45
N VAL A 247 8.45 -27.78 21.88
CA VAL A 247 7.12 -27.22 21.65
C VAL A 247 7.00 -26.83 20.18
N SER A 248 6.30 -27.66 19.41
CA SER A 248 5.97 -27.35 18.02
C SER A 248 4.81 -26.36 17.95
N ILE A 249 5.06 -25.16 17.44
CA ILE A 249 4.02 -24.13 17.26
C ILE A 249 2.91 -24.64 16.32
N ASN A 250 3.27 -25.48 15.35
CA ASN A 250 2.31 -26.11 14.45
C ASN A 250 1.28 -26.97 15.19
N ALA A 251 1.66 -27.63 16.28
CA ALA A 251 0.73 -28.42 17.08
C ALA A 251 -0.29 -27.51 17.79
N HIS A 252 0.12 -26.33 18.25
CA HIS A 252 -0.81 -25.37 18.86
C HIS A 252 -1.72 -24.67 17.84
N VAL A 253 -1.22 -24.41 16.64
CA VAL A 253 -1.95 -23.66 15.62
C VAL A 253 -2.92 -24.54 14.83
N PHE A 254 -2.48 -25.73 14.42
CA PHE A 254 -3.22 -26.56 13.47
C PHE A 254 -3.91 -27.78 14.11
N TYR A 255 -3.55 -28.18 15.34
CA TYR A 255 -4.17 -29.34 16.00
C TYR A 255 -5.11 -28.92 17.14
N PRO A 256 -6.28 -29.57 17.33
CA PRO A 256 -6.84 -30.67 16.53
C PRO A 256 -7.61 -30.19 15.28
N ALA A 257 -7.81 -28.89 15.09
CA ALA A 257 -8.73 -28.33 14.08
C ALA A 257 -8.47 -28.80 12.64
N ARG A 258 -7.21 -29.08 12.28
CA ARG A 258 -6.78 -29.51 10.94
C ARG A 258 -6.18 -30.92 10.92
N ASP A 259 -6.49 -31.76 11.92
CA ASP A 259 -6.11 -33.17 11.87
C ASP A 259 -6.86 -33.87 10.73
N GLY A 260 -6.12 -34.34 9.72
CA GLY A 260 -6.69 -35.06 8.58
C GLY A 260 -7.43 -36.35 8.98
N ARG A 261 -7.17 -36.90 10.16
CA ARG A 261 -7.90 -38.07 10.70
C ARG A 261 -9.34 -37.74 11.11
N LEU A 262 -9.63 -36.47 11.39
CA LEU A 262 -10.97 -36.00 11.72
C LEU A 262 -11.79 -35.64 10.46
N CYS A 263 -11.20 -35.74 9.27
CA CYS A 263 -11.90 -35.44 8.03
C CYS A 263 -12.87 -36.54 7.61
N VAL A 264 -14.10 -36.14 7.37
CA VAL A 264 -15.20 -37.05 6.97
C VAL A 264 -15.15 -37.40 5.47
N ASN A 265 -14.47 -36.59 4.65
CA ASN A 265 -14.36 -36.81 3.20
C ASN A 265 -13.02 -36.32 2.63
N GLU A 266 -12.75 -36.69 1.38
CA GLU A 266 -11.53 -36.32 0.66
C GLU A 266 -11.39 -34.80 0.47
N ALA A 267 -12.49 -34.09 0.27
CA ALA A 267 -12.49 -32.63 0.12
C ALA A 267 -11.96 -31.93 1.39
N CYS A 268 -12.38 -32.37 2.57
CA CYS A 268 -11.84 -31.92 3.86
C CYS A 268 -10.34 -32.21 3.96
N ALA A 269 -9.91 -33.42 3.59
CA ALA A 269 -8.51 -33.80 3.67
C ALA A 269 -7.62 -32.92 2.77
N ARG A 270 -8.06 -32.64 1.53
CA ARG A 270 -7.36 -31.74 0.61
C ARG A 270 -7.35 -30.28 1.10
N ALA A 271 -8.46 -29.79 1.66
CA ALA A 271 -8.54 -28.44 2.22
C ALA A 271 -7.60 -28.27 3.42
N ASN A 272 -7.55 -29.25 4.34
CA ASN A 272 -6.60 -29.22 5.47
C ASN A 272 -5.14 -29.35 5.00
N ALA A 273 -4.87 -30.16 3.97
CA ALA A 273 -3.54 -30.26 3.38
C ALA A 273 -3.07 -28.94 2.77
N GLU A 274 -3.97 -28.20 2.10
CA GLU A 274 -3.67 -26.87 1.54
C GLU A 274 -3.36 -25.85 2.65
N ILE A 275 -4.23 -25.76 3.66
CA ILE A 275 -4.05 -24.86 4.83
C ILE A 275 -2.71 -25.08 5.51
N THR A 276 -2.28 -26.35 5.60
CA THR A 276 -1.07 -26.77 6.30
C THR A 276 0.14 -26.97 5.39
N LYS A 277 0.04 -26.63 4.09
CA LYS A 277 1.04 -26.93 3.05
C LYS A 277 2.46 -26.50 3.43
N PHE A 278 2.60 -25.34 4.07
CA PHE A 278 3.89 -24.75 4.43
C PHE A 278 4.19 -24.78 5.94
N LYS A 279 3.46 -25.56 6.75
CA LYS A 279 3.62 -25.59 8.21
C LYS A 279 5.06 -25.86 8.67
N GLU A 280 5.83 -26.67 7.94
CA GLU A 280 7.20 -27.01 8.34
C GLU A 280 8.13 -25.78 8.34
N HIS A 281 7.85 -24.80 7.47
CA HIS A 281 8.62 -23.54 7.41
C HIS A 281 8.24 -22.57 8.54
N THR A 282 7.12 -22.82 9.22
CA THR A 282 6.62 -22.01 10.35
C THR A 282 6.79 -22.70 11.70
N ALA A 283 7.38 -23.91 11.73
CA ALA A 283 7.49 -24.73 12.94
C ALA A 283 8.26 -24.03 14.09
N GLY A 284 9.26 -23.21 13.74
CA GLY A 284 10.05 -22.41 14.68
C GLY A 284 9.40 -21.09 15.09
N GLY A 285 8.18 -20.80 14.61
CA GLY A 285 7.44 -19.59 14.95
C GLY A 285 7.77 -18.39 14.08
N VAL A 286 7.34 -17.21 14.52
CA VAL A 286 7.56 -15.96 13.80
C VAL A 286 8.82 -15.26 14.32
N PRO A 287 9.82 -14.98 13.47
CA PRO A 287 10.97 -14.18 13.87
C PRO A 287 10.56 -12.77 14.33
N THR A 288 11.09 -12.30 15.46
CA THR A 288 10.76 -10.96 16.00
C THR A 288 10.99 -9.84 14.98
N TRP A 289 12.07 -9.90 14.21
CA TRP A 289 12.37 -8.88 13.20
C TRP A 289 11.31 -8.83 12.09
N LEU A 290 10.67 -9.96 11.76
CA LEU A 290 9.64 -10.04 10.74
C LEU A 290 8.41 -9.24 11.18
N VAL A 291 7.98 -9.43 12.43
CA VAL A 291 6.89 -8.66 13.04
C VAL A 291 7.25 -7.18 13.12
N VAL A 292 8.43 -6.84 13.62
CA VAL A 292 8.86 -5.44 13.79
C VAL A 292 8.88 -4.69 12.46
N THR A 293 9.46 -5.30 11.42
CA THR A 293 9.52 -4.67 10.09
C THR A 293 8.15 -4.58 9.42
N TYR A 294 7.29 -5.59 9.57
CA TYR A 294 5.91 -5.53 9.11
C TYR A 294 5.13 -4.40 9.79
N VAL A 295 5.19 -4.31 11.13
CA VAL A 295 4.53 -3.26 11.90
C VAL A 295 5.05 -1.88 11.48
N GLY A 296 6.36 -1.71 11.31
CA GLY A 296 6.95 -0.47 10.82
C GLY A 296 6.38 -0.03 9.46
N SER A 297 6.38 -0.93 8.48
CA SER A 297 5.82 -0.65 7.15
C SER A 297 4.30 -0.39 7.21
N ASN A 298 3.56 -1.16 8.01
CA ASN A 298 2.12 -0.99 8.15
C ASN A 298 1.76 0.33 8.85
N LEU A 299 2.55 0.79 9.83
CA LEU A 299 2.39 2.11 10.46
C LEU A 299 2.64 3.24 9.46
N ILE A 300 3.65 3.13 8.59
CA ILE A 300 3.90 4.10 7.52
C ILE A 300 2.69 4.17 6.59
N LEU A 301 2.18 3.03 6.12
CA LEU A 301 1.03 2.97 5.21
C LEU A 301 -0.23 3.57 5.85
N ASN A 302 -0.51 3.23 7.12
CA ASN A 302 -1.64 3.80 7.84
C ASN A 302 -1.47 5.31 8.06
N PHE A 303 -0.27 5.76 8.46
CA PHE A 303 0.01 7.20 8.60
C PHE A 303 -0.25 7.96 7.30
N LEU A 304 0.22 7.44 6.16
CA LEU A 304 -0.02 8.04 4.85
C LEU A 304 -1.53 8.11 4.53
N ASN A 305 -2.30 7.06 4.85
CA ASN A 305 -3.76 7.09 4.68
C ASN A 305 -4.43 8.20 5.50
N PHE A 306 -4.07 8.36 6.78
CA PHE A 306 -4.58 9.44 7.62
C PHE A 306 -4.12 10.82 7.13
N TYR A 307 -2.87 10.93 6.66
CA TYR A 307 -2.32 12.15 6.09
C TYR A 307 -3.09 12.58 4.84
N TRP A 308 -3.25 11.70 3.86
CA TRP A 308 -3.96 11.98 2.61
C TRP A 308 -5.43 12.32 2.85
N PHE A 309 -6.11 11.58 3.74
CA PHE A 309 -7.49 11.91 4.09
C PHE A 309 -7.61 13.28 4.78
N SER A 310 -6.68 13.58 5.69
CA SER A 310 -6.62 14.90 6.34
C SER A 310 -6.42 16.01 5.32
N LYS A 311 -5.65 15.79 4.25
CA LYS A 311 -5.49 16.74 3.13
C LYS A 311 -6.75 16.88 2.28
N MET A 312 -7.47 15.79 2.03
CA MET A 312 -8.78 15.85 1.39
C MET A 312 -9.74 16.72 2.20
N VAL A 313 -9.88 16.45 3.51
CA VAL A 313 -10.78 17.18 4.40
C VAL A 313 -10.34 18.63 4.59
N GLU A 314 -9.04 18.91 4.75
CA GLU A 314 -8.52 20.28 4.84
C GLU A 314 -8.87 21.10 3.59
N THR A 315 -8.77 20.48 2.41
CA THR A 315 -9.15 21.13 1.16
C THR A 315 -10.65 21.41 1.08
N VAL A 316 -11.47 20.48 1.59
CA VAL A 316 -12.91 20.67 1.75
C VAL A 316 -13.21 21.83 2.72
N LEU A 317 -12.60 21.83 3.90
CA LEU A 317 -12.87 22.75 5.00
C LEU A 317 -12.37 24.18 4.76
N LYS A 318 -11.19 24.37 4.15
CA LYS A 318 -10.66 25.71 3.84
C LYS A 318 -11.66 26.53 3.05
N ARG A 319 -12.45 25.88 2.20
CA ARG A 319 -13.44 26.50 1.32
C ARG A 319 -14.78 26.79 1.96
N PHE A 320 -15.12 26.16 3.08
CA PHE A 320 -16.24 26.60 3.90
C PHE A 320 -15.87 27.82 4.77
N ARG A 321 -14.56 28.00 5.05
CA ARG A 321 -14.05 29.15 5.81
C ARG A 321 -13.87 30.41 4.95
N THR A 322 -13.46 30.28 3.69
CA THR A 322 -13.32 31.43 2.76
C THR A 322 -14.61 32.26 2.54
N PRO A 323 -15.82 31.68 2.46
CA PRO A 323 -17.07 32.45 2.36
C PRO A 323 -17.43 33.21 3.64
N ALA A 324 -16.99 32.77 4.81
CA ALA A 324 -17.28 33.45 6.08
C ALA A 324 -16.52 34.78 6.20
N ASP A 325 -15.28 34.83 5.70
CA ASP A 325 -14.46 36.05 5.71
C ASP A 325 -14.92 37.07 4.66
N ALA A 326 -15.44 36.61 3.51
CA ALA A 326 -16.03 37.49 2.49
C ALA A 326 -17.40 38.07 2.93
N ALA A 327 -18.17 37.35 3.74
CA ALA A 327 -19.43 37.83 4.31
C ALA A 327 -19.23 38.89 5.42
N GLY A 328 -18.02 38.99 5.98
CA GLY A 328 -17.65 40.03 6.96
C GLY A 328 -17.49 41.44 6.38
N MET A 329 -17.40 41.58 5.05
CA MET A 329 -17.11 42.87 4.39
C MET A 329 -18.27 43.49 3.59
N LYS A 330 -19.45 42.87 3.52
CA LYS A 330 -20.65 43.50 2.91
C LYS A 330 -21.81 43.60 3.91
N LYS A 331 -21.71 44.58 4.80
CA LYS A 331 -22.87 45.11 5.55
C LYS A 331 -23.67 46.02 4.59
N GLY A 332 -24.52 45.41 3.77
CA GLY A 332 -25.43 46.12 2.87
C GLY A 332 -26.65 45.27 2.57
N THR A 333 -27.74 45.59 3.27
CA THR A 333 -29.15 45.24 3.01
C THR A 333 -29.46 43.77 2.73
N LYS A 334 -29.86 43.02 3.77
CA LYS A 334 -30.42 41.67 3.65
C LYS A 334 -31.90 41.75 3.23
N GLU A 335 -32.21 41.35 2.00
CA GLU A 335 -33.52 40.77 1.69
C GLU A 335 -33.58 39.34 2.26
N PRO A 336 -34.76 38.84 2.66
CA PRO A 336 -34.89 37.48 3.17
C PRO A 336 -34.69 36.49 2.02
N VAL A 337 -33.51 35.87 1.98
CA VAL A 337 -33.25 34.73 1.10
C VAL A 337 -34.20 33.60 1.52
N SER A 338 -34.96 33.05 0.58
CA SER A 338 -35.86 31.93 0.87
C SER A 338 -35.04 30.71 1.33
N ALA A 339 -35.56 29.92 2.27
CA ALA A 339 -34.88 28.73 2.80
C ALA A 339 -34.45 27.74 1.70
N GLU A 340 -35.15 27.76 0.55
CA GLU A 340 -34.85 26.97 -0.64
C GLU A 340 -33.60 27.48 -1.37
N LYS A 341 -33.41 28.80 -1.50
CA LYS A 341 -32.18 29.39 -2.05
C LYS A 341 -30.99 29.20 -1.13
N ASP A 342 -31.18 29.24 0.18
CA ASP A 342 -30.12 28.95 1.16
C ASP A 342 -29.72 27.45 1.16
N ALA A 343 -30.68 26.55 0.94
CA ALA A 343 -30.42 25.12 0.79
C ALA A 343 -29.67 24.83 -0.52
N GLN A 344 -30.10 25.45 -1.61
CA GLN A 344 -29.47 25.29 -2.93
C GLN A 344 -28.07 25.90 -2.95
N LEU A 345 -27.86 27.06 -2.33
CA LEU A 345 -26.54 27.65 -2.15
C LEU A 345 -25.61 26.74 -1.34
N LYS A 346 -26.11 26.10 -0.27
CA LYS A 346 -25.33 25.12 0.50
C LYS A 346 -24.98 23.89 -0.33
N GLU A 347 -25.91 23.42 -1.15
CA GLU A 347 -25.72 22.27 -2.02
C GLU A 347 -24.70 22.57 -3.13
N ASP A 348 -24.78 23.74 -3.76
CA ASP A 348 -23.81 24.23 -4.75
C ASP A 348 -22.42 24.44 -4.13
N ILE A 349 -22.34 24.95 -2.90
CA ILE A 349 -21.08 25.05 -2.16
C ILE A 349 -20.52 23.65 -1.89
N VAL A 350 -21.33 22.71 -1.41
CA VAL A 350 -20.89 21.30 -1.21
C VAL A 350 -20.48 20.68 -2.56
N HIS A 351 -21.14 21.07 -3.65
CA HIS A 351 -20.83 20.67 -5.02
C HIS A 351 -19.40 21.05 -5.38
N ASP A 352 -19.08 22.34 -5.37
CA ASP A 352 -17.78 22.87 -5.75
C ASP A 352 -16.64 22.41 -4.82
N VAL A 353 -16.95 22.27 -3.53
CA VAL A 353 -15.98 21.90 -2.50
C VAL A 353 -15.39 20.51 -2.72
N VAL A 354 -16.22 19.54 -3.09
CA VAL A 354 -15.79 18.17 -3.35
C VAL A 354 -14.96 18.09 -4.63
N LEU A 355 -15.44 18.75 -5.68
CA LEU A 355 -14.83 18.69 -7.01
C LEU A 355 -13.36 19.08 -6.96
N GLU A 356 -13.05 20.09 -6.14
CA GLU A 356 -11.71 20.63 -6.04
C GLU A 356 -10.87 20.05 -4.88
N ALA A 357 -11.50 19.35 -3.91
CA ALA A 357 -10.79 18.56 -2.91
C ALA A 357 -10.10 17.34 -3.52
N ALA A 358 -10.76 16.70 -4.46
CA ALA A 358 -10.22 15.55 -5.15
C ALA A 358 -9.29 15.92 -6.33
N SER A 359 -9.31 17.17 -6.83
CA SER A 359 -8.29 17.66 -7.78
C SER A 359 -7.00 18.16 -7.11
N LYS A 360 -7.04 18.67 -5.87
CA LYS A 360 -5.82 19.13 -5.15
C LYS A 360 -4.98 17.99 -4.54
N LEU A 361 -5.55 16.80 -4.34
CA LEU A 361 -4.79 15.57 -4.05
C LEU A 361 -3.66 15.38 -5.07
N GLU A 362 -3.95 15.63 -6.34
CA GLU A 362 -3.01 15.50 -7.46
C GLU A 362 -1.87 16.52 -7.40
N GLN A 363 -2.18 17.79 -7.11
CA GLN A 363 -1.18 18.86 -7.13
C GLN A 363 -0.27 18.85 -5.89
N GLN A 364 -0.80 18.45 -4.72
CA GLN A 364 -0.02 18.41 -3.48
C GLN A 364 0.93 17.21 -3.39
N GLU A 365 0.65 16.09 -4.04
CA GLU A 365 1.64 15.01 -4.23
C GLU A 365 2.85 15.48 -5.05
N THR A 366 2.66 16.49 -5.92
CA THR A 366 3.71 17.01 -6.79
C THR A 366 4.49 18.20 -6.20
N ALA A 367 3.92 18.97 -5.27
CA ALA A 367 4.43 20.30 -4.90
C ALA A 367 5.08 20.42 -3.51
N ILE A 368 4.81 19.53 -2.55
CA ILE A 368 5.15 19.77 -1.13
C ILE A 368 6.61 19.46 -0.77
N LEU A 369 7.39 18.80 -1.64
CA LEU A 369 8.77 18.43 -1.32
C LEU A 369 9.84 19.34 -1.93
N GLN A 370 9.48 20.25 -2.82
CA GLN A 370 10.49 21.19 -3.34
C GLN A 370 10.91 22.20 -2.26
N ASP A 371 10.02 22.49 -1.31
CA ASP A 371 10.25 23.44 -0.19
C ASP A 371 10.79 22.72 1.07
N GLU A 372 10.40 21.47 1.31
CA GLU A 372 10.97 20.69 2.40
C GLU A 372 12.37 20.15 2.05
N LEU A 373 12.64 19.73 0.81
CA LEU A 373 13.96 19.23 0.40
C LEU A 373 14.99 20.35 0.29
N SER A 374 14.61 21.58 -0.10
CA SER A 374 15.49 22.74 0.01
C SER A 374 15.82 23.01 1.47
N SER A 375 14.83 22.99 2.37
CA SER A 375 15.06 23.17 3.81
C SER A 375 15.87 22.04 4.47
N LEU A 376 15.71 20.79 4.01
CA LEU A 376 16.45 19.63 4.51
C LEU A 376 17.87 19.60 3.94
N HIS A 377 18.06 19.94 2.67
CA HIS A 377 19.38 20.06 2.05
C HIS A 377 20.17 21.20 2.69
N GLU A 378 19.51 22.32 3.01
CA GLU A 378 20.10 23.44 3.74
C GLU A 378 20.47 23.05 5.19
N LYS A 379 19.60 22.31 5.90
CA LYS A 379 19.89 21.77 7.25
C LYS A 379 20.96 20.69 7.27
N ILE A 380 21.00 19.81 6.26
CA ILE A 380 22.02 18.75 6.14
C ILE A 380 23.35 19.39 5.73
N SER A 381 23.37 20.33 4.79
CA SER A 381 24.57 21.09 4.44
C SER A 381 25.11 21.88 5.63
N SER A 382 24.24 22.53 6.42
CA SER A 382 24.66 23.31 7.59
C SER A 382 25.14 22.45 8.76
N SER A 383 24.61 21.23 8.91
CA SER A 383 25.02 20.30 9.98
C SER A 383 26.27 19.49 9.63
N VAL A 384 26.50 19.20 8.35
CA VAL A 384 27.72 18.55 7.86
C VAL A 384 28.91 19.51 7.90
N ASP A 385 28.74 20.79 7.52
CA ASP A 385 29.84 21.76 7.54
C ASP A 385 30.25 22.19 8.95
N SER A 386 29.32 22.24 9.92
CA SER A 386 29.63 22.63 11.30
C SER A 386 30.31 21.52 12.10
N GLY A 387 29.89 20.27 11.95
CA GLY A 387 30.45 19.13 12.71
C GLY A 387 31.76 18.59 12.14
N LEU A 388 31.89 18.49 10.81
CA LEU A 388 33.05 17.86 10.18
C LEU A 388 34.28 18.79 10.20
N GLY A 389 34.06 20.11 10.06
CA GLY A 389 35.14 21.11 10.05
C GLY A 389 35.84 21.25 11.41
N GLU A 390 35.09 21.24 12.51
CA GLU A 390 35.66 21.28 13.87
C GLU A 390 36.37 19.98 14.22
N GLU A 391 35.78 18.82 13.92
CA GLU A 391 36.39 17.51 14.18
C GLU A 391 37.69 17.32 13.38
N LEU A 392 37.72 17.75 12.10
CA LEU A 392 38.93 17.74 11.28
C LEU A 392 39.99 18.72 11.80
N ARG A 393 39.62 19.91 12.28
CA ARG A 393 40.57 20.84 12.92
C ARG A 393 41.15 20.25 14.20
N LYS A 394 40.31 19.61 15.03
CA LYS A 394 40.72 19.01 16.30
C LYS A 394 41.67 17.84 16.09
N ARG A 395 41.34 16.93 15.15
CA ARG A 395 42.25 15.83 14.74
C ARG A 395 43.54 16.33 14.12
N ARG A 396 43.50 17.40 13.30
CA ARG A 396 44.71 18.02 12.75
C ARG A 396 45.58 18.63 13.85
N ALA A 397 45.00 19.30 14.83
CA ALA A 397 45.74 19.86 15.97
C ALA A 397 46.38 18.77 16.84
N GLU A 398 45.67 17.66 17.09
CA GLU A 398 46.21 16.50 17.83
C GLU A 398 47.33 15.79 17.06
N LEU A 399 47.24 15.68 15.73
CA LEU A 399 48.30 15.14 14.88
C LEU A 399 49.54 16.05 14.83
N VAL A 400 49.35 17.37 14.79
CA VAL A 400 50.44 18.35 14.82
C VAL A 400 51.14 18.37 16.18
N ALA A 401 50.40 18.21 17.28
CA ALA A 401 50.98 18.13 18.63
C ALA A 401 51.78 16.84 18.89
N LYS A 402 51.55 15.78 18.11
CA LYS A 402 52.28 14.49 18.20
C LYS A 402 53.49 14.40 17.28
N LEU A 403 53.77 15.42 16.47
CA LEU A 403 54.99 15.48 15.66
C LEU A 403 56.15 16.00 16.53
N PRO A 404 57.24 15.23 16.71
CA PRO A 404 58.42 15.72 17.38
C PRO A 404 59.05 16.85 16.55
N LEU A 405 59.30 17.99 17.18
CA LEU A 405 60.00 19.11 16.57
C LEU A 405 61.43 18.66 16.20
N PRO A 406 61.89 18.86 14.97
CA PRO A 406 63.28 18.58 14.64
C PRO A 406 64.15 19.69 15.25
N GLY A 407 64.82 19.38 16.36
CA GLY A 407 65.88 20.20 16.96
C GLY A 407 65.54 20.84 18.30
N ALA A 408 65.47 20.02 19.35
CA ALA A 408 65.83 20.39 20.72
C ALA A 408 66.26 19.12 21.49
#